data_AF-A0A6V7IPF7-F1
#
_entry.id   AF-A0A6V7IPF7-F1
#
_cell.length_a   1.000
_cell.length_b   1.000
_cell.length_c   1.000
_cell.angle_alpha   90.00
_cell.angle_beta   90.00
_cell.angle_gamma   90.00
#
_symmetry.space_group_name_H-M   'P 1'
#
loop_
_entity.id
_entity.type
_entity.pdbx_description
1 polymer ?
#
loop_
_entity_poly.entity_id
_entity_poly.type
_entity_poly.pdbx_seq_one_letter_code
_entity_poly.pdbx_strand_id
1 'polypeptide(L)' 'VGDKLYRPKLNETLRLIADHGIDIFYNGTIGMNLIREIEEMGGILTMNDLRDY' A
#
# COMPACT_ATOMS: atom_id res chain seq x y z
N VAL A 1 -0.52 8.81 -27.53
CA VAL A 1 -0.78 9.79 -26.45
C VAL A 1 -2.24 10.20 -26.57
N GLY A 2 -3.05 10.01 -25.52
CA GLY A 2 -4.49 10.31 -25.57
C GLY A 2 -5.39 9.37 -24.75
N ASP A 3 -4.87 8.25 -24.25
CA ASP A 3 -5.70 7.26 -23.56
C ASP A 3 -5.90 7.61 -22.08
N LYS A 4 -7.13 7.41 -21.59
CA LYS A 4 -7.46 7.52 -20.16
C LYS A 4 -7.07 6.23 -19.44
N LEU A 5 -6.17 6.33 -18.47
CA LEU A 5 -5.76 5.22 -17.60
C LEU A 5 -6.61 5.16 -16.34
N TYR A 6 -7.26 4.03 -16.11
CA TYR A 6 -8.01 3.76 -14.88
C TYR A 6 -7.20 2.83 -13.96
N ARG A 7 -7.06 3.21 -12.69
CA ARG A 7 -6.36 2.43 -11.66
C ARG A 7 -7.32 2.08 -10.51
N PRO A 8 -8.28 1.15 -10.71
CA PRO A 8 -9.34 0.88 -9.73
C PRO A 8 -8.78 0.43 -8.37
N LYS A 9 -7.72 -0.40 -8.36
CA LYS A 9 -7.05 -0.80 -7.11
C LYS A 9 -6.45 0.39 -6.35
N LEU A 10 -5.80 1.32 -7.05
CA LEU A 10 -5.25 2.52 -6.41
C LEU A 10 -6.37 3.43 -5.89
N ASN A 11 -7.49 3.54 -6.60
CA ASN A 11 -8.65 4.28 -6.12
C ASN A 11 -9.15 3.70 -4.79
N GLU A 12 -9.30 2.38 -4.70
CA GLU A 12 -9.68 1.70 -3.46
C GLU A 12 -8.68 1.95 -2.32
N THR A 13 -7.37 1.84 -2.58
CA THR A 13 -6.33 2.17 -1.60
C THR A 13 -6.47 3.61 -1.08
N LEU A 14 -6.63 4.59 -1.98
CA LEU A 14 -6.77 6.00 -1.62
C LEU A 14 -8.06 6.28 -0.85
N ARG A 15 -9.16 5.61 -1.20
CA ARG A 15 -10.42 5.70 -0.48
C ARG A 15 -10.30 5.14 0.93
N LEU A 16 -9.69 3.97 1.09
CA LEU A 16 -9.46 3.39 2.43
C LEU A 16 -8.61 4.31 3.30
N ILE A 17 -7.58 4.95 2.74
CA ILE A 17 -6.76 5.93 3.45
C ILE A 17 -7.58 7.18 3.82
N ALA A 18 -8.46 7.64 2.94
CA ALA A 18 -9.35 8.77 3.24
C ALA A 18 -10.35 8.45 4.37
N ASP A 19 -10.90 7.22 4.37
CA ASP A 19 -11.91 6.78 5.32
C ASP A 19 -11.32 6.44 6.71
N HIS A 20 -10.10 5.91 6.76
CA HIS A 20 -9.50 5.36 7.99
C HIS A 20 -8.20 6.05 8.44
N GLY A 21 -7.71 7.02 7.68
CA GLY A 21 -6.44 7.70 7.92
C GLY A 21 -5.22 6.92 7.42
N ILE A 22 -4.05 7.54 7.48
CA ILE A 22 -2.80 6.95 6.95
C ILE A 22 -2.28 5.77 7.79
N ASP A 23 -2.78 5.60 9.02
CA ASP A 23 -2.35 4.53 9.92
C ASP A 23 -2.58 3.12 9.32
N ILE A 24 -3.61 2.94 8.49
CA ILE A 24 -3.84 1.64 7.82
C ILE A 24 -2.75 1.28 6.80
N PHE A 25 -1.96 2.26 6.36
CA PHE A 25 -0.82 2.07 5.49
C PHE A 25 0.42 1.64 6.29
N TYR A 26 0.68 2.28 7.43
CA TYR A 26 1.88 2.01 8.22
C TYR A 26 1.72 0.84 9.21
N ASN A 27 0.54 0.71 9.80
CA ASN A 27 0.23 -0.26 10.85
C ASN A 27 -0.86 -1.25 10.47
N GLY A 28 -1.49 -1.07 9.30
CA GLY A 28 -2.67 -1.83 8.89
C GLY A 28 -2.49 -2.71 7.67
N THR A 29 -3.64 -3.10 7.12
CA THR A 29 -3.76 -4.11 6.06
C THR A 29 -3.09 -3.70 4.75
N ILE A 30 -3.05 -2.41 4.42
CA ILE A 30 -2.40 -1.94 3.19
C ILE A 30 -0.88 -2.16 3.29
N GLY A 31 -0.26 -1.78 4.41
CA GLY A 31 1.16 -2.00 4.65
C GLY A 31 1.53 -3.48 4.68
N MET A 32 0.74 -4.29 5.38
CA MET A 32 0.98 -5.74 5.44
C MET A 32 0.93 -6.40 4.06
N ASN A 33 -0.03 -6.02 3.22
CA ASN A 33 -0.12 -6.54 1.85
C ASN A 33 1.08 -6.08 1.01
N LEU A 34 1.50 -4.82 1.13
CA LEU A 34 2.68 -4.28 0.44
C LEU A 34 3.95 -5.05 0.82
N ILE A 35 4.21 -5.24 2.12
CA ILE A 35 5.38 -5.97 2.58
C ILE A 35 5.36 -7.42 2.10
N ARG A 36 4.21 -8.09 2.16
CA ARG A 36 4.08 -9.45 1.63
C ARG A 36 4.40 -9.54 0.14
N GLU A 37 3.88 -8.60 -0.67
CA GLU A 37 4.21 -8.56 -2.10
C GLU A 37 5.70 -8.35 -2.35
N ILE A 38 6.35 -7.50 -1.54
CA ILE A 38 7.79 -7.27 -1.63
C ILE A 38 8.59 -8.52 -1.24
N GLU A 39 8.22 -9.20 -0.16
CA GLU A 39 8.82 -10.46 0.27
C GLU A 39 8.67 -11.57 -0.79
N GLU A 40 7.49 -11.69 -1.40
CA GLU A 40 7.22 -12.65 -2.50
C GLU A 40 8.11 -12.40 -3.73
N MET A 41 8.52 -11.15 -3.96
CA MET A 41 9.46 -10.77 -5.02
C MET A 41 10.93 -10.89 -4.60
N GLY A 42 11.22 -11.42 -3.40
CA GLY A 42 12.58 -11.56 -2.85
C GLY A 42 13.16 -10.28 -2.25
N GLY A 43 12.32 -9.30 -1.96
CA GLY A 43 12.70 -8.09 -1.24
C GLY A 43 12.92 -8.34 0.26
N ILE A 44 13.57 -7.38 0.90
CA ILE A 44 14.02 -7.49 2.31
C ILE A 44 13.34 -6.47 3.23
N LEU A 45 12.41 -5.66 2.71
CA LEU A 45 11.69 -4.69 3.52
C LEU A 45 10.71 -5.41 4.44
N THR A 46 10.63 -4.93 5.67
CA THR A 46 9.76 -5.47 6.72
C THR A 46 8.69 -4.47 7.14
N MET A 47 7.71 -4.95 7.91
CA MET A 47 6.74 -4.06 8.55
C MET A 47 7.38 -3.07 9.54
N ASN A 48 8.53 -3.38 10.11
CA ASN A 48 9.21 -2.44 11.01
C ASN A 48 9.80 -1.28 10.20
N ASP A 49 10.47 -1.58 9.09
CA ASP A 49 11.00 -0.55 8.18
C ASP A 49 9.89 0.37 7.67
N LEU A 50 8.72 -0.19 7.41
CA LEU A 50 7.56 0.60 6.99
C LEU A 50 7.07 1.52 8.10
N ARG A 51 6.95 1.04 9.34
CA ARG A 51 6.45 1.81 10.49
C ARG A 51 7.38 2.92 10.94
N ASP A 52 8.67 2.78 10.70
CA ASP A 52 9.71 3.72 11.13
C ASP A 52 9.84 4.95 10.20
N TYR A 53 8.93 5.13 9.24
CA TYR A 53 8.91 6.20 8.23
C TYR A 53 7.77 7.20 8.44
#